data_AF-A0A6N2XIK0-F1
#
_entry.id   AF-A0A6N2XIK0-F1
#
_cell.length_a   1.000
_cell.length_b   1.000
_cell.length_c   1.000
_cell.angle_alpha   90.00
_cell.angle_beta   90.00
_cell.angle_gamma   90.00
#
_symmetry.space_group_name_H-M   'P 1'
#
loop_
_entity.id
_entity.type
_entity.pdbx_description
1 polymer ?
#
loop_
_entity_poly.entity_id
_entity_poly.type
_entity_poly.pdbx_seq_one_letter_code
_entity_poly.pdbx_strand_id
1 'polypeptide(L)'
;MIYLYLISLIFLTMYIVYAVRVCGVPWSLSDTYYQLKKRNRPAWLFQVAMIVPAMLLMPVWIECSSENLQYLAFLACGGLMFVGTAPLFKEEFQSKVHYTGTVIAGLATILWVCFSGMWYLPTVTFPIAGIIMLKYRKWLFWAEMAAFICAYVGLLIVLI
;
A
#
# COMPACT_ATOMS: atom_id res chain seq x y z
N MET A 1 10.37 -16.72 -6.43
CA MET A 1 9.75 -15.79 -5.46
C MET A 1 10.29 -14.37 -5.55
N ILE A 2 11.62 -14.17 -5.52
CA ILE A 2 12.19 -12.83 -5.66
C ILE A 2 11.73 -12.08 -6.93
N TYR A 3 11.52 -12.77 -8.05
CA TYR A 3 11.00 -12.15 -9.28
C TYR A 3 9.59 -11.54 -9.12
N LEU A 4 8.66 -12.23 -8.46
CA LEU A 4 7.31 -11.71 -8.22
C LEU A 4 7.33 -10.49 -7.29
N TYR A 5 8.17 -10.57 -6.25
CA TYR A 5 8.45 -9.43 -5.37
C TYR A 5 8.97 -8.22 -6.15
N LEU A 6 10.00 -8.41 -6.99
CA LEU A 6 10.60 -7.33 -7.78
C LEU A 6 9.62 -6.73 -8.78
N ILE A 7 8.85 -7.56 -9.49
CA ILE A 7 7.82 -7.07 -10.43
C ILE A 7 6.76 -6.27 -9.68
N SER A 8 6.28 -6.77 -8.53
CA SER A 8 5.31 -6.05 -7.69
C SER A 8 5.86 -4.69 -7.23
N LEU A 9 7.08 -4.67 -6.71
CA LEU A 9 7.74 -3.45 -6.22
C LEU A 9 7.93 -2.42 -7.34
N ILE A 10 8.45 -2.86 -8.49
CA ILE A 10 8.69 -1.99 -9.65
C ILE A 10 7.36 -1.43 -10.16
N PHE A 11 6.32 -2.26 -10.27
CA PHE A 11 5.00 -1.84 -10.74
C PHE A 11 4.39 -0.76 -9.84
N LEU A 12 4.36 -1.00 -8.52
CA LEU A 12 3.82 -0.03 -7.56
C LEU A 12 4.65 1.26 -7.55
N THR A 13 5.98 1.15 -7.55
CA THR A 13 6.88 2.31 -7.52
C THR A 13 6.73 3.17 -8.77
N MET A 14 6.68 2.55 -9.96
CA MET A 14 6.44 3.26 -11.22
C MET A 14 5.14 4.04 -11.18
N TYR A 15 4.07 3.43 -10.65
CA TYR A 15 2.80 4.10 -10.50
C TYR A 15 2.87 5.29 -9.52
N ILE A 16 3.46 5.11 -8.33
CA ILE A 16 3.59 6.20 -7.34
C ILE A 16 4.38 7.36 -7.93
N VAL A 17 5.51 7.08 -8.59
CA VAL A 17 6.34 8.11 -9.25
C VAL A 17 5.55 8.84 -10.34
N TYR A 18 4.85 8.10 -11.20
CA TYR A 18 3.98 8.67 -12.22
C TYR A 18 2.89 9.56 -11.61
N ALA A 19 2.18 9.05 -10.60
CA ALA A 19 1.07 9.75 -9.96
C ALA A 19 1.55 11.05 -9.28
N VAL A 20 2.68 11.01 -8.57
CA VAL A 20 3.27 12.20 -7.94
C VAL A 20 3.75 13.22 -8.98
N ARG A 21 4.34 12.78 -10.11
CA ARG A 21 4.76 13.70 -11.19
C ARG A 21 3.58 14.41 -11.84
N VAL A 22 2.45 13.73 -12.01
CA VAL A 22 1.27 14.27 -12.68
C VAL A 22 0.39 15.08 -11.72
N CYS A 23 0.21 14.59 -10.50
CA CYS A 23 -0.74 15.13 -9.53
C CYS A 23 -0.10 16.09 -8.51
N GLY A 24 1.23 16.07 -8.38
CA GLY A 24 1.90 16.49 -7.15
C GLY A 24 1.66 15.47 -6.03
N VAL A 25 2.14 15.75 -4.82
CA VAL A 25 1.85 14.91 -3.65
C VAL A 25 0.37 15.09 -3.25
N PRO A 26 -0.48 14.06 -3.42
CA PRO A 26 -1.92 14.15 -3.15
C PRO A 26 -2.22 14.08 -1.64
N TRP A 27 -3.50 14.11 -1.27
CA TRP A 27 -3.89 13.84 0.13
C TRP A 27 -3.62 12.40 0.55
N SER A 28 -3.91 11.46 -0.35
CA SER A 28 -3.63 10.03 -0.25
C SER A 28 -3.31 9.47 -1.63
N LEU A 29 -2.69 8.30 -1.69
CA LEU A 29 -2.46 7.57 -2.92
C LEU A 29 -3.80 7.28 -3.61
N SER A 30 -4.86 6.97 -2.87
CA SER A 30 -6.20 6.79 -3.45
C SER A 30 -6.78 8.07 -4.08
N ASP A 31 -6.47 9.25 -3.56
CA ASP A 31 -6.95 10.53 -4.14
C ASP A 31 -6.39 10.78 -5.55
N THR A 32 -5.32 10.09 -5.93
CA THR A 32 -4.79 10.11 -7.31
C THR A 32 -5.83 9.67 -8.35
N TYR A 33 -6.78 8.78 -8.01
CA TYR A 33 -7.88 8.40 -8.91
C TYR A 33 -8.66 9.62 -9.39
N TYR A 34 -9.08 10.47 -8.45
CA TYR A 34 -9.82 11.70 -8.75
C TYR A 34 -8.95 12.73 -9.44
N GLN A 35 -7.69 12.84 -9.01
CA GLN A 35 -6.75 13.82 -9.55
C GLN A 35 -6.31 13.51 -10.99
N LEU A 36 -6.17 12.23 -11.35
CA LEU A 36 -5.94 11.78 -12.71
C LEU A 36 -7.16 12.06 -13.59
N LYS A 37 -8.38 11.76 -13.10
CA LYS A 37 -9.63 12.08 -13.81
C LYS A 37 -9.76 13.58 -14.09
N LYS A 38 -9.49 14.44 -13.09
CA LYS A 38 -9.49 15.90 -13.24
C LYS A 38 -8.48 16.41 -14.27
N ARG A 39 -7.36 15.70 -14.45
CA ARG A 39 -6.28 16.04 -15.39
C ARG A 39 -6.40 15.32 -16.74
N ASN A 40 -7.56 14.72 -17.02
CA ASN A 40 -7.83 13.96 -18.24
C ASN A 40 -6.80 12.83 -18.50
N ARG A 41 -6.39 12.15 -17.41
CA ARG A 41 -5.50 10.99 -17.42
C ARG A 41 -6.27 9.73 -17.03
N PRO A 42 -5.83 8.53 -17.45
CA PRO A 42 -6.53 7.28 -17.14
C PRO A 42 -6.55 6.99 -15.63
N ALA A 43 -7.71 7.19 -15.00
CA ALA A 43 -7.90 6.98 -13.57
C ALA A 43 -7.87 5.50 -13.15
N TRP A 44 -8.17 4.59 -14.09
CA TRP A 44 -8.10 3.15 -13.87
C TRP A 44 -6.69 2.66 -13.50
N LEU A 45 -5.64 3.46 -13.80
CA LEU A 45 -4.28 3.17 -13.37
C LEU A 45 -4.16 2.97 -11.85
N PHE A 46 -4.95 3.70 -11.05
CA PHE A 46 -4.99 3.49 -9.59
C PHE A 46 -5.42 2.07 -9.24
N GLN A 47 -6.50 1.60 -9.85
CA GLN A 47 -7.06 0.27 -9.57
C GLN A 47 -6.04 -0.81 -9.90
N VAL A 48 -5.42 -0.73 -11.07
CA VAL A 48 -4.40 -1.68 -11.50
C VAL A 48 -3.18 -1.63 -10.60
N ALA A 49 -2.76 -0.45 -10.15
CA ALA A 49 -1.62 -0.30 -9.24
C ALA A 49 -1.88 -0.79 -7.81
N MET A 50 -3.14 -0.92 -7.38
CA MET A 50 -3.46 -1.53 -6.08
C MET A 50 -3.62 -3.05 -6.24
N ILE A 51 -4.31 -3.50 -7.28
CA ILE A 51 -4.67 -4.91 -7.47
C ILE A 51 -3.47 -5.74 -7.95
N VAL A 52 -2.76 -5.31 -9.00
CA VAL A 52 -1.70 -6.13 -9.62
C VAL A 52 -0.52 -6.35 -8.67
N PRO A 53 0.06 -5.32 -8.03
CA PRO A 53 1.11 -5.52 -7.04
C PRO A 53 0.67 -6.42 -5.88
N ALA A 54 -0.56 -6.26 -5.37
CA ALA A 54 -1.09 -7.09 -4.30
C ALA A 54 -1.22 -8.57 -4.69
N MET A 55 -1.74 -8.86 -5.90
CA MET A 55 -1.84 -10.22 -6.43
C MET A 55 -0.48 -10.88 -6.60
N LEU A 56 0.50 -10.13 -7.12
CA LEU A 56 1.87 -10.62 -7.29
C LEU A 56 2.58 -10.85 -5.96
N LEU A 57 2.30 -10.01 -4.96
CA LEU A 57 2.93 -10.07 -3.64
C LEU A 57 2.33 -11.15 -2.75
N MET A 58 1.04 -11.46 -2.90
CA MET A 58 0.32 -12.43 -2.04
C MET A 58 1.02 -13.79 -1.91
N PRO A 59 1.37 -14.52 -3.00
CA PRO A 59 2.04 -15.81 -2.86
C PRO A 59 3.41 -15.68 -2.17
N VAL A 60 4.16 -14.63 -2.50
CA VAL A 60 5.48 -14.36 -1.88
C VAL A 60 5.32 -14.11 -0.39
N TRP A 61 4.33 -13.30 0.01
CA TRP A 61 4.10 -12.94 1.39
C TRP A 61 3.64 -14.14 2.22
N ILE A 62 2.73 -14.97 1.67
CA ILE A 62 2.28 -16.20 2.34
C ILE A 62 3.46 -17.17 2.55
N GLU A 63 4.31 -17.38 1.54
CA GLU A 63 5.47 -18.26 1.66
C GLU A 63 6.53 -17.73 2.64
N CYS A 64 6.71 -16.41 2.73
CA CYS A 64 7.61 -15.78 3.71
C CYS A 64 7.02 -15.76 5.14
N SER A 65 5.76 -16.13 5.32
CA SER A 65 5.09 -16.08 6.62
C SER A 65 5.18 -17.41 7.34
N SER A 66 5.44 -17.37 8.65
CA SER A 66 5.12 -18.52 9.51
C SER A 66 3.63 -18.86 9.43
N GLU A 67 3.26 -20.12 9.64
CA GLU A 67 1.86 -20.61 9.52
C GLU A 67 0.85 -19.72 10.29
N ASN A 68 1.21 -19.31 11.51
CA ASN A 68 0.38 -18.46 12.36
C ASN A 68 0.25 -17.00 11.89
N LEU A 69 0.92 -16.59 10.82
CA LEU A 69 0.90 -15.22 10.28
C LEU A 69 0.44 -15.14 8.82
N GLN A 70 0.23 -16.28 8.14
CA GLN A 70 -0.22 -16.30 6.74
C GLN A 70 -1.56 -15.58 6.53
N TYR A 71 -2.46 -15.63 7.52
CA TYR A 71 -3.73 -14.92 7.45
C TYR A 71 -3.54 -13.39 7.38
N LEU A 72 -2.49 -12.85 8.04
CA LEU A 72 -2.19 -11.42 7.95
C LEU A 72 -1.66 -11.05 6.56
N ALA A 73 -0.83 -11.90 5.96
CA ALA A 73 -0.38 -11.73 4.58
C ALA A 73 -1.57 -11.73 3.60
N PHE A 74 -2.51 -12.65 3.77
CA PHE A 74 -3.74 -12.70 2.98
C PHE A 74 -4.61 -11.46 3.18
N LEU A 75 -4.83 -11.02 4.43
CA LEU A 75 -5.60 -9.82 4.74
C LEU A 75 -4.93 -8.54 4.21
N ALA A 76 -3.60 -8.46 4.27
CA ALA A 76 -2.83 -7.34 3.74
C ALA A 76 -3.05 -7.16 2.24
N CYS A 77 -2.79 -8.22 1.46
CA CYS A 77 -2.99 -8.19 0.00
C CYS A 77 -4.47 -8.11 -0.40
N GLY A 78 -5.34 -8.88 0.26
CA GLY A 78 -6.77 -8.89 -0.01
C GLY A 78 -7.42 -7.53 0.25
N GLY A 79 -7.08 -6.89 1.38
CA GLY A 79 -7.54 -5.53 1.70
C GLY A 79 -7.12 -4.52 0.63
N LEU A 80 -5.89 -4.60 0.13
CA LEU A 80 -5.39 -3.71 -0.92
C LEU A 80 -6.08 -3.96 -2.27
N MET A 81 -6.42 -5.21 -2.58
CA MET A 81 -7.22 -5.53 -3.77
C MET A 81 -8.64 -4.93 -3.68
N PHE A 82 -9.29 -5.00 -2.51
CA PHE A 82 -10.58 -4.34 -2.28
C PHE A 82 -10.51 -2.81 -2.41
N VAL A 83 -9.41 -2.20 -1.97
CA VAL A 83 -9.14 -0.77 -2.19
C VAL A 83 -9.14 -0.44 -3.69
N GLY A 84 -8.53 -1.29 -4.51
CA GLY A 84 -8.51 -1.12 -5.97
C GLY A 84 -9.85 -1.39 -6.67
N THR A 85 -10.73 -2.23 -6.11
CA THR A 85 -12.08 -2.47 -6.66
C THR A 85 -13.08 -1.40 -6.24
N ALA A 86 -12.78 -0.62 -5.20
CA ALA A 86 -13.60 0.51 -4.72
C ALA A 86 -12.88 1.86 -4.89
N PRO A 87 -12.56 2.31 -6.12
CA PRO A 87 -11.81 3.55 -6.35
C PRO A 87 -12.65 4.83 -6.11
N LEU A 88 -13.98 4.76 -6.19
CA LEU A 88 -14.88 5.91 -5.97
C LEU A 88 -15.18 6.07 -4.48
N PHE A 89 -14.14 6.13 -3.64
CA PHE A 89 -14.27 6.14 -2.17
C PHE A 89 -14.95 7.38 -1.56
N LYS A 90 -15.29 8.39 -2.37
CA LYS A 90 -16.12 9.54 -1.96
C LYS A 90 -17.63 9.26 -2.12
N GLU A 91 -18.01 8.15 -2.76
CA GLU A 91 -19.40 7.68 -2.84
C GLU A 91 -19.72 6.75 -1.65
N GLU A 92 -20.95 6.80 -1.13
CA GLU A 92 -21.30 6.18 0.16
C GLU A 92 -20.97 4.69 0.25
N PHE A 93 -21.34 3.90 -0.77
CA PHE A 93 -21.11 2.45 -0.76
C PHE A 93 -19.62 2.11 -0.89
N GLN A 94 -18.95 2.67 -1.90
CA GLN A 94 -17.53 2.38 -2.14
C GLN A 94 -16.63 2.95 -1.04
N SER A 95 -17.03 4.05 -0.38
CA SER A 95 -16.35 4.59 0.80
C SER A 95 -16.17 3.53 1.88
N LYS A 96 -17.26 2.82 2.24
CA LYS A 96 -17.21 1.76 3.27
C LYS A 96 -16.24 0.64 2.88
N VAL A 97 -16.32 0.16 1.65
CA VAL A 97 -15.44 -0.92 1.15
C VAL A 97 -13.98 -0.46 1.12
N HIS A 98 -13.72 0.74 0.58
CA HIS A 98 -12.38 1.29 0.42
C HIS A 98 -11.71 1.52 1.77
N TYR A 99 -12.37 2.22 2.69
CA TYR A 99 -11.78 2.52 4.00
C TYR A 99 -11.60 1.25 4.83
N THR A 100 -12.56 0.33 4.79
CA THR A 100 -12.43 -0.97 5.49
C THR A 100 -11.26 -1.77 4.92
N GLY A 101 -11.15 -1.87 3.58
CA GLY A 101 -10.02 -2.53 2.91
C GLY A 101 -8.68 -1.86 3.24
N THR A 102 -8.63 -0.53 3.30
CA THR A 102 -7.44 0.24 3.66
C THR A 102 -6.99 -0.05 5.10
N VAL A 103 -7.93 -0.04 6.05
CA VAL A 103 -7.65 -0.33 7.46
C VAL A 103 -7.18 -1.76 7.64
N ILE A 104 -7.87 -2.74 7.02
CA ILE A 104 -7.46 -4.15 7.07
C ILE A 104 -6.07 -4.32 6.46
N ALA A 105 -5.81 -3.75 5.28
CA ALA A 105 -4.53 -3.86 4.61
C ALA A 105 -3.38 -3.29 5.44
N GLY A 106 -3.58 -2.08 5.98
CA GLY A 106 -2.60 -1.40 6.82
C GLY A 106 -2.35 -2.14 8.13
N LEU A 107 -3.41 -2.47 8.90
CA LEU A 107 -3.26 -3.16 10.18
C LEU A 107 -2.64 -4.54 10.00
N ALA A 108 -3.07 -5.32 9.03
CA ALA A 108 -2.51 -6.65 8.78
C ALA A 108 -1.03 -6.57 8.39
N THR A 109 -0.65 -5.59 7.56
CA THR A 109 0.76 -5.33 7.23
C THR A 109 1.59 -5.05 8.48
N ILE A 110 1.14 -4.11 9.33
CA ILE A 110 1.91 -3.70 10.51
C ILE A 110 1.97 -4.82 11.55
N LEU A 111 0.87 -5.51 11.80
CA LEU A 111 0.83 -6.66 12.71
C LEU A 111 1.75 -7.78 12.21
N TRP A 112 1.75 -8.06 10.90
CA TRP A 112 2.65 -9.06 10.32
C TRP A 112 4.10 -8.67 10.55
N VAL A 113 4.48 -7.43 10.25
CA VAL A 113 5.86 -6.95 10.44
C VAL A 113 6.28 -7.02 11.91
N CYS A 114 5.41 -6.61 12.83
CA CYS A 114 5.69 -6.66 14.28
C CYS A 114 5.82 -8.09 14.80
N PHE A 115 4.90 -8.98 14.43
CA PHE A 115 4.90 -10.38 14.89
C PHE A 115 5.98 -11.23 14.21
N SER A 116 6.46 -10.83 13.04
CA SER A 116 7.68 -11.38 12.42
C SER A 116 8.98 -10.86 13.06
N GLY A 117 8.92 -10.14 14.19
CA GLY A 117 10.09 -9.65 14.92
C GLY A 117 10.71 -8.37 14.37
N MET A 118 10.14 -7.80 13.31
CA MET A 118 10.64 -6.60 12.62
C MET A 118 9.95 -5.32 13.09
N TRP A 119 9.54 -5.25 14.36
CA TRP A 119 8.84 -4.11 14.97
C TRP A 119 9.61 -2.78 14.81
N TYR A 120 10.93 -2.83 14.66
CA TYR A 120 11.75 -1.65 14.43
C TYR A 120 11.39 -0.91 13.13
N LEU A 121 10.89 -1.62 12.10
CA LEU A 121 10.50 -1.01 10.83
C LEU A 121 9.38 0.03 10.99
N PRO A 122 8.18 -0.31 11.52
CA PRO A 122 7.14 0.69 11.74
C PRO A 122 7.57 1.77 12.74
N THR A 123 8.39 1.44 13.75
CA THR A 123 8.88 2.46 14.69
C THR A 123 9.83 3.47 14.05
N VAL A 124 10.42 3.18 12.90
CA VAL A 124 11.29 4.12 12.17
C VAL A 124 10.51 4.81 11.05
N THR A 125 9.76 4.06 10.25
CA THR A 125 9.09 4.59 9.06
C THR A 125 7.96 5.57 9.40
N PHE A 126 7.15 5.31 10.43
CA PHE A 126 6.05 6.20 10.80
C PHE A 126 6.53 7.52 11.42
N PRO A 127 7.55 7.55 12.30
CA PRO A 127 8.12 8.82 12.75
C PRO A 127 8.77 9.64 11.63
N ILE A 128 9.50 9.01 10.70
CA ILE A 128 10.03 9.70 9.51
C ILE A 128 8.88 10.31 8.72
N ALA A 129 7.83 9.52 8.45
CA ALA A 129 6.62 10.03 7.82
C ALA A 129 6.09 11.24 8.59
N GLY A 130 5.89 11.12 9.91
CA GLY A 130 5.43 12.19 10.80
C GLY A 130 6.25 13.48 10.71
N ILE A 131 7.58 13.40 10.68
CA ILE A 131 8.47 14.56 10.49
C ILE A 131 8.20 15.22 9.13
N ILE A 132 8.05 14.44 8.06
CA ILE A 132 7.71 14.94 6.73
C ILE A 132 6.30 15.58 6.74
N MET A 133 5.36 15.03 7.50
CA MET A 133 4.00 15.57 7.63
C MET A 133 3.99 17.00 8.18
N LEU A 134 4.88 17.33 9.12
CA LEU A 134 5.01 18.69 9.68
C LEU A 134 5.27 19.74 8.59
N LYS A 135 5.97 19.35 7.52
CA LYS A 135 6.31 20.24 6.40
C LYS A 135 5.25 20.27 5.30
N TYR A 136 4.71 19.11 4.90
CA TYR A 136 3.88 19.00 3.69
C TYR A 136 2.37 18.92 3.96
N ARG A 137 1.93 18.74 5.21
CA ARG A 137 0.51 18.63 5.64
C ARG A 137 -0.34 17.53 4.97
N LYS A 138 0.23 16.74 4.05
CA LYS A 138 -0.41 15.58 3.37
C LYS A 138 -0.20 14.30 4.17
N TRP A 139 -0.74 14.27 5.39
CA TRP A 139 -0.39 13.24 6.37
C TRP A 139 -0.73 11.82 5.92
N LEU A 140 -1.90 11.63 5.31
CA LEU A 140 -2.38 10.31 4.93
C LEU A 140 -1.49 9.68 3.84
N PHE A 141 -1.09 10.44 2.81
CA PHE A 141 -0.15 9.97 1.78
C PHE A 141 1.16 9.45 2.39
N TRP A 142 1.77 10.18 3.32
CA TRP A 142 3.04 9.76 3.92
C TRP A 142 2.88 8.56 4.86
N ALA A 143 1.73 8.44 5.55
CA ALA A 143 1.40 7.25 6.33
C ALA A 143 1.23 6.01 5.44
N GLU A 144 0.59 6.14 4.28
CA GLU A 144 0.47 5.07 3.29
C GLU A 144 1.85 4.66 2.75
N MET A 145 2.73 5.64 2.44
CA MET A 145 4.10 5.34 2.02
C MET A 145 4.87 4.58 3.09
N ALA A 146 4.73 4.95 4.38
CA ALA A 146 5.34 4.22 5.48
C ALA A 146 4.84 2.77 5.56
N ALA A 147 3.54 2.54 5.37
CA ALA A 147 2.97 1.19 5.35
C ALA A 147 3.49 0.36 4.16
N PHE A 148 3.55 0.93 2.95
CA PHE A 148 4.15 0.25 1.80
C PHE A 148 5.63 -0.06 2.03
N ILE A 149 6.40 0.88 2.59
CA ILE A 149 7.81 0.63 2.94
C ILE A 149 7.91 -0.53 3.94
N CYS A 150 7.06 -0.57 4.98
CA CYS A 150 7.05 -1.68 5.92
C CYS A 150 6.77 -3.02 5.23
N ALA A 151 5.79 -3.07 4.32
CA ALA A 151 5.45 -4.28 3.57
C ALA A 151 6.65 -4.78 2.73
N TYR A 152 7.18 -3.93 1.86
CA TYR A 152 8.23 -4.34 0.92
C TYR A 152 9.57 -4.57 1.61
N VAL A 153 9.99 -3.71 2.55
CA VAL A 153 11.25 -3.90 3.28
C VAL A 153 11.15 -5.11 4.22
N GLY A 154 10.01 -5.30 4.89
CA GLY A 154 9.79 -6.47 5.75
C GLY A 154 9.87 -7.78 4.97
N LEU A 155 9.25 -7.83 3.78
CA LEU A 155 9.37 -9.00 2.91
C LEU A 155 10.79 -9.18 2.35
N LEU A 156 11.47 -8.10 1.98
CA LEU A 156 12.84 -8.18 1.49
C LEU A 156 13.77 -8.79 2.53
N ILE A 157 13.65 -8.41 3.80
CA ILE A 157 14.46 -8.95 4.91
C ILE A 157 14.28 -10.45 5.08
N VAL A 158 13.05 -10.97 4.88
CA VAL A 158 12.79 -12.41 4.99
C VAL A 158 13.23 -13.18 3.73
N LEU A 159 13.26 -12.51 2.58
CA LEU A 159 13.64 -13.12 1.29
C LEU A 159 15.15 -13.28 1.09
N ILE A 160 15.98 -12.54 1.83
CA ILE A 160 17.45 -12.54 1.72
C ILE A 160 18.09 -13.34 2.85
#